data_AF-A0A521GQ96-F1
#
_entry.id   AF-A0A521GQ96-F1
#
_cell.length_a   1.000
_cell.length_b   1.000
_cell.length_c   1.000
_cell.angle_alpha   90.00
_cell.angle_beta   90.00
_cell.angle_gamma   90.00
#
_symmetry.space_group_name_H-M   'P 1'
#
loop_
_entity.id
_entity.type
_entity.pdbx_description
1 polymer ?
#
loop_
_entity_poly.entity_id
_entity_poly.type
_entity_poly.pdbx_seq_one_letter_code
_entity_poly.pdbx_strand_id
1 'polypeptide(L)' 'MKSPKSNGKYTIEHSFRSALKQSPNIIFDIRSSKIPQAKCIFEIERRFNDFKKVKRVMIIARRNKLLEYSK' A
#
# COMPACT_ATOMS: atom_id res chain seq x y z
N MET A 1 3.92 -4.39 -8.53
CA MET A 1 2.59 -3.88 -8.11
C MET A 1 1.93 -4.89 -7.18
N LYS A 2 1.30 -4.47 -6.07
CA LYS A 2 0.57 -5.35 -5.14
C LYS A 2 -0.91 -4.98 -5.10
N SER A 3 -1.78 -5.99 -5.02
CA SER A 3 -3.24 -5.81 -4.95
C SER A 3 -3.81 -6.61 -3.78
N PRO A 4 -3.91 -6.04 -2.57
CA PRO A 4 -4.42 -6.76 -1.40
C PRO A 4 -5.92 -7.08 -1.53
N LYS A 5 -6.26 -8.37 -1.64
CA LYS A 5 -7.63 -8.86 -1.81
C LYS A 5 -8.30 -9.36 -0.52
N SER A 6 -7.53 -9.84 0.45
CA SER A 6 -8.08 -10.38 1.70
C SER A 6 -8.37 -9.27 2.73
N ASN A 7 -9.20 -9.58 3.72
CA ASN A 7 -9.62 -8.68 4.80
C ASN A 7 -8.86 -8.89 6.12
N GLY A 8 -7.77 -9.68 6.09
CA GLY A 8 -6.97 -9.98 7.27
C GLY A 8 -6.26 -8.74 7.83
N LYS A 9 -6.08 -8.70 9.16
CA LYS A 9 -5.41 -7.62 9.87
C LYS A 9 -4.00 -7.31 9.31
N TYR A 10 -3.26 -8.35 8.93
CA TYR A 10 -1.87 -8.26 8.46
C TYR A 10 -1.73 -8.24 6.94
N THR A 11 -2.82 -8.19 6.17
CA THR A 11 -2.78 -8.28 4.70
C THR A 11 -1.96 -7.16 4.06
N ILE A 12 -2.17 -5.92 4.52
CA ILE A 12 -1.42 -4.76 4.03
C ILE A 12 0.05 -4.90 4.40
N GLU A 13 0.35 -5.30 5.63
CA GLU A 13 1.72 -5.46 6.10
C GLU A 13 2.50 -6.53 5.33
N HIS A 14 1.92 -7.72 5.14
CA HIS A 14 2.54 -8.78 4.34
C HIS A 14 2.77 -8.34 2.90
N SER A 15 1.78 -7.66 2.30
CA SER A 15 1.89 -7.12 0.95
C SER A 15 3.01 -6.08 0.85
N PHE A 16 3.12 -5.21 1.85
CA PHE A 16 4.13 -4.16 1.93
C PHE A 16 5.54 -4.73 2.08
N ARG A 17 5.75 -5.65 3.04
CA ARG A 17 7.02 -6.35 3.21
C ARG A 17 7.43 -7.11 1.95
N SER A 18 6.47 -7.79 1.30
CA SER A 18 6.71 -8.49 0.05
C SER A 18 7.08 -7.53 -1.09
N ALA A 19 6.44 -6.37 -1.18
CA ALA A 19 6.76 -5.35 -2.18
C ALA A 19 8.13 -4.72 -1.96
N LEU A 20 8.47 -4.42 -0.71
CA LEU A 20 9.75 -3.82 -0.33
C LEU A 20 10.95 -4.72 -0.68
N LYS A 21 10.77 -6.04 -0.62
CA LYS A 21 11.79 -6.99 -1.09
C LYS A 21 12.05 -6.90 -2.60
N GLN A 22 11.07 -6.43 -3.38
CA GLN A 22 11.15 -6.33 -4.83
C GLN A 22 11.68 -4.96 -5.29
N SER A 23 11.24 -3.88 -4.63
CA SER A 23 11.60 -2.52 -5.00
C SER A 23 11.36 -1.54 -3.84
N PRO A 24 12.21 -0.50 -3.69
CA PRO A 24 11.94 0.63 -2.79
C PRO A 24 10.81 1.55 -3.29
N ASN A 25 10.38 1.40 -4.54
CA ASN A 25 9.27 2.12 -5.16
C ASN A 25 8.08 1.15 -5.32
N ILE A 26 7.03 1.37 -4.53
CA ILE A 26 5.94 0.43 -4.37
C ILE A 26 4.65 1.00 -4.95
N ILE A 27 3.89 0.17 -5.67
CA ILE A 27 2.55 0.51 -6.16
C ILE A 27 1.54 -0.44 -5.52
N PHE A 28 0.55 0.13 -4.84
CA PHE A 28 -0.61 -0.55 -4.28
C PHE A 28 -1.87 -0.27 -5.08
N ASP A 29 -2.53 -1.31 -5.55
CA ASP A 29 -3.86 -1.24 -6.13
C ASP A 29 -4.89 -1.69 -5.10
N ILE A 30 -5.67 -0.75 -4.57
CA ILE A 30 -6.70 -1.00 -3.57
C ILE A 30 -8.12 -0.89 -4.14
N ARG A 31 -8.26 -0.85 -5.47
CA ARG A 31 -9.58 -0.74 -6.14
C ARG A 31 -10.49 -1.90 -5.79
N SER A 32 -9.94 -3.11 -5.87
CA SER A 32 -10.65 -4.38 -5.63
C SER A 32 -10.47 -4.91 -4.20
N SER A 33 -9.95 -4.09 -3.28
CA SER A 33 -9.74 -4.53 -1.90
C SER A 33 -11.07 -4.70 -1.16
N LYS A 34 -11.17 -5.75 -0.34
CA LYS A 34 -12.27 -5.97 0.62
C LYS A 34 -12.14 -5.08 1.87
N ILE A 35 -10.96 -4.50 2.10
CA ILE A 35 -10.70 -3.60 3.23
C ILE A 35 -11.18 -2.18 2.83
N PRO A 36 -11.83 -1.42 3.74
CA PRO A 36 -12.19 -0.03 3.48
C PRO A 36 -10.99 0.81 3.03
N GLN A 37 -11.15 1.62 1.98
CA GLN A 37 -10.03 2.33 1.37
C GLN A 37 -9.29 3.25 2.33
N ALA A 38 -10.03 3.97 3.19
CA ALA A 38 -9.45 4.81 4.22
C ALA A 38 -8.49 4.03 5.14
N LYS A 39 -8.89 2.80 5.53
CA LYS A 39 -8.06 1.91 6.33
C LYS A 39 -6.84 1.42 5.55
N CYS A 40 -7.00 1.06 4.27
CA CYS A 40 -5.84 0.71 3.43
C CYS A 40 -4.83 1.85 3.34
N ILE A 41 -5.31 3.07 3.05
CA ILE A 41 -4.47 4.26 2.91
C ILE A 41 -3.73 4.53 4.22
N PHE A 42 -4.45 4.56 5.35
CA PHE A 42 -3.86 4.77 6.67
C PHE A 42 -2.79 3.73 7.01
N GLU A 43 -3.08 2.45 6.77
CA GLU A 43 -2.11 1.39 7.04
C GLU A 43 -0.88 1.50 6.12
N ILE A 44 -1.08 1.76 4.82
CA ILE A 44 0.02 1.94 3.85
C ILE A 44 0.89 3.14 4.21
N GLU A 45 0.28 4.28 4.53
CA GLU A 45 0.97 5.51 4.95
C GLU A 45 1.77 5.29 6.23
N ARG A 46 1.17 4.65 7.24
CA ARG A 46 1.89 4.26 8.46
C ARG A 46 3.14 3.42 8.15
N ARG A 47 3.03 2.41 7.27
CA ARG A 47 4.18 1.57 6.90
C ARG A 47 5.21 2.34 6.09
N PHE A 48 4.79 3.23 5.21
CA PHE A 48 5.70 4.10 4.47
C PHE A 48 6.58 4.93 5.43
N ASN A 49 5.99 5.41 6.51
CA ASN A 49 6.71 6.14 7.55
C ASN A 49 7.62 5.22 8.37
N ASP A 50 7.13 4.06 8.79
CA ASP A 50 7.89 3.09 9.60
C ASP A 50 9.12 2.52 8.85
N PHE A 51 8.98 2.20 7.56
CA PHE A 51 10.05 1.59 6.77
C PHE A 51 10.94 2.64 6.09
N LYS A 52 12.12 2.90 6.67
CA LYS A 52 13.13 3.83 6.11
C LYS A 52 13.64 3.47 4.70
N LYS A 53 13.55 2.19 4.30
CA LYS A 53 14.04 1.72 2.98
C LYS A 53 13.11 2.06 1.82
N VAL A 54 11.87 2.45 2.10
CA VAL A 54 10.89 2.80 1.07
C VAL A 54 11.14 4.23 0.63
N LYS A 55 11.29 4.44 -0.68
CA LYS A 55 11.50 5.76 -1.29
C LYS A 55 10.19 6.36 -1.78
N ARG A 56 9.34 5.54 -2.39
CA ARG A 56 8.08 6.00 -2.99
C ARG A 56 6.97 4.96 -2.84
N VAL A 57 5.77 5.43 -2.57
CA VAL A 57 4.54 4.62 -2.58
C VAL A 57 3.47 5.32 -3.40
N MET A 58 2.94 4.63 -4.40
CA MET A 58 1.73 5.03 -5.13
C MET A 58 0.57 4.14 -4.73
N ILE A 59 -0.60 4.74 -4.51
CA ILE A 59 -1.83 4.05 -4.18
C ILE A 59 -2.88 4.38 -5.25
N ILE A 60 -3.37 3.35 -5.93
CA ILE A 60 -4.47 3.43 -6.88
C ILE A 60 -5.76 3.09 -6.12
N ALA A 61 -6.56 4.12 -5.84
CA ALA A 61 -7.84 4.00 -5.17
C ALA A 61 -9.01 3.92 -6.16
N ARG A 62 -10.24 3.77 -5.63
CA ARG A 62 -11.45 3.72 -6.46
C ARG A 62 -11.67 5.10 -7.06
N ARG A 63 -12.45 5.17 -8.14
CA ARG A 63 -12.75 6.41 -8.88
C ARG A 63 -11.48 7.06 -9.48
N ASN A 64 -10.50 6.24 -9.86
CA ASN A 64 -9.21 6.67 -10.44
C ASN A 64 -8.43 7.68 -9.60
N LYS A 65 -8.65 7.72 -8.29
CA LYS A 65 -7.87 8.57 -7.40
C LYS A 65 -6.49 7.94 -7.20
N LEU A 66 -5.46 8.69 -7.56
CA LEU A 66 -4.06 8.35 -7.29
C LEU A 66 -3.58 9.13 -6.07
N LEU A 67 -2.98 8.43 -5.11
CA LEU A 67 -2.28 9.04 -3.98
C LEU A 67 -0.81 8.67 -4.10
N GLU A 68 0.07 9.62 -3.80
CA GLU A 68 1.50 9.44 -3.89
C GLU A 68 2.19 9.95 -2.64
N TYR A 69 3.12 9.15 -2.12
CA TYR A 69 4.01 9.50 -1.03
C TYR A 69 5.46 9.26 -1.48
N SER A 70 6.33 10.24 -1.23
CA SER A 70 7.76 10.16 -1.54
C SER A 70 8.59 10.79 -0.42
N LYS A 71 9.84 10.35 -0.28
CA LYS A 71 10.85 10.84 0.67
C LYS A 71 12.08 11.32 -0.09
#